data_AF-A0A1I7XWX3-F1
#
_entry.id   AF-A0A1I7XWX3-F1
#
_cell.length_a   1.000
_cell.length_b   1.000
_cell.length_c   1.000
_cell.angle_alpha   90.00
_cell.angle_beta   90.00
_cell.angle_gamma   90.00
#
_symmetry.space_group_name_H-M   'P 1'
#
loop_
_entity.id
_entity.type
_entity.pdbx_description
1 polymer ?
#
loop_
_entity_poly.entity_id
_entity_poly.type
_entity_poly.pdbx_seq_one_letter_code
_entity_poly.pdbx_strand_id
1 'polypeptide(L)'
;MGMCHTIVGRYPIYPRDQFGYVYHNIYLVDKECSQEAGYPHEILHALGIDHTHKRYDRDDYLNYYANRTQPEWKEQFEKLTTNNSKTYGVPYDFNSVMHYQSQNGILEAKDELYHDAMGTNYIGIAHSDFLLLNRLYKCQDRCENSTTVCQNGGFVNSRNCTECICPMAFGGAFCEKLPDDSSLPWYYI
;
A
#
# COMPACT_ATOMS: atom_id res chain seq x y z
N MET A 1 -8.66 -4.13 23.71
CA MET A 1 -9.00 -4.33 22.29
C MET A 1 -7.72 -4.75 21.61
N GLY A 2 -7.69 -5.94 21.01
CA GLY A 2 -6.62 -6.26 20.09
C GLY A 2 -6.76 -5.34 18.86
N MET A 3 -5.64 -4.95 18.28
CA MET A 3 -5.59 -4.24 17.01
C MET A 3 -4.60 -5.00 16.13
N CYS A 4 -4.89 -5.10 14.83
CA CYS A 4 -3.88 -5.51 13.85
C CYS A 4 -2.73 -4.51 13.94
N HIS A 5 -1.50 -5.01 14.11
CA HIS A 5 -0.38 -4.12 14.31
C HIS A 5 0.93 -4.75 13.89
N THR A 6 1.71 -3.95 13.18
CA THR A 6 3.08 -4.24 12.81
C THR A 6 3.85 -2.93 12.78
N ILE A 7 5.08 -2.95 13.29
CA ILE A 7 5.96 -1.79 13.20
C ILE A 7 6.48 -1.62 11.77
N VAL A 8 6.64 -0.37 11.33
CA VAL A 8 7.07 -0.08 9.96
C VAL A 8 8.56 -0.38 9.78
N GLY A 9 8.87 -1.29 8.86
CA GLY A 9 10.23 -1.66 8.46
C GLY A 9 10.96 -2.55 9.45
N ARG A 10 12.27 -2.65 9.29
CA ARG A 10 13.10 -3.55 10.11
C ARG A 10 13.08 -3.14 11.59
N TYR A 11 12.68 -4.06 12.46
CA TYR A 11 12.71 -3.85 13.92
C TYR A 11 14.14 -3.49 14.37
N PRO A 12 14.31 -2.50 15.26
CA PRO A 12 15.62 -2.13 15.77
C PRO A 12 16.37 -3.35 16.34
N ILE A 13 17.67 -3.41 16.11
CA ILE A 13 18.51 -4.60 16.37
C ILE A 13 18.61 -4.93 17.89
N TYR A 14 18.07 -4.08 18.76
CA TYR A 14 18.11 -4.21 20.22
C TYR A 14 16.81 -3.74 20.88
N PRO A 15 16.42 -4.33 22.03
CA PRO A 15 17.10 -5.39 22.76
C PRO A 15 16.86 -6.79 22.15
N ARG A 16 17.87 -7.66 22.25
CA ARG A 16 17.77 -9.08 21.88
C ARG A 16 17.15 -9.87 23.03
N ASP A 17 16.48 -10.98 22.72
CA ASP A 17 16.05 -11.92 23.74
C ASP A 17 17.27 -12.59 24.43
N GLN A 18 17.00 -13.39 25.46
CA GLN A 18 18.04 -14.11 26.22
C GLN A 18 18.90 -15.09 25.37
N PHE A 19 18.50 -15.35 24.12
CA PHE A 19 19.19 -16.23 23.18
C PHE A 19 19.86 -15.45 22.02
N GLY A 20 19.79 -14.11 22.03
CA GLY A 20 20.39 -13.25 21.02
C GLY A 20 19.51 -13.01 19.78
N TYR A 21 18.27 -13.48 19.77
CA TYR A 21 17.31 -13.27 18.67
C TYR A 21 16.60 -11.92 18.78
N VAL A 22 16.24 -11.38 17.61
CA VAL A 22 15.36 -10.22 17.48
C VAL A 22 14.16 -10.69 16.66
N TYR A 23 12.97 -10.57 17.21
CA TYR A 23 11.73 -10.90 16.51
C TYR A 23 11.09 -9.62 15.98
N HIS A 24 10.61 -9.69 14.75
CA HIS A 24 9.71 -8.70 14.22
C HIS A 24 8.30 -9.30 14.32
N ASN A 25 7.52 -8.79 15.28
CA ASN A 25 6.19 -9.34 15.55
C ASN A 25 5.16 -8.71 14.60
N ILE A 26 4.34 -9.57 14.01
CA ILE A 26 3.17 -9.20 13.22
C ILE A 26 1.96 -9.69 14.01
N TYR A 27 1.15 -8.76 14.50
CA TYR A 27 0.00 -9.07 15.36
C TYR A 27 -1.28 -9.16 14.52
N LEU A 28 -1.86 -10.36 14.45
CA LEU A 28 -3.03 -10.71 13.61
C LEU A 28 -4.17 -11.34 14.42
N VAL A 29 -4.29 -10.94 15.69
CA VAL A 29 -5.08 -11.66 16.69
C VAL A 29 -6.59 -11.49 16.47
N ASP A 30 -7.03 -10.38 15.88
CA ASP A 30 -8.45 -10.09 15.70
C ASP A 30 -8.99 -10.60 14.37
N LYS A 31 -10.28 -10.96 14.38
CA LYS A 31 -10.99 -11.45 13.19
C LYS A 31 -10.96 -10.43 12.04
N GLU A 32 -10.91 -9.14 12.34
CA GLU A 32 -10.81 -8.08 11.34
C GLU A 32 -9.48 -8.14 10.56
N CYS A 33 -8.40 -8.64 11.17
CA CYS A 33 -7.10 -8.87 10.51
C CYS A 33 -7.12 -10.08 9.56
N SER A 34 -8.08 -10.99 9.74
CA SER A 34 -8.19 -12.23 8.95
C SER A 34 -8.87 -12.06 7.59
N GLN A 35 -9.25 -10.84 7.24
CA GLN A 35 -9.72 -10.47 5.89
C GLN A 35 -8.56 -10.58 4.89
N GLU A 36 -8.86 -10.80 3.60
CA GLU A 36 -7.83 -11.03 2.56
C GLU A 36 -6.81 -9.89 2.48
N ALA A 37 -7.24 -8.65 2.72
CA ALA A 37 -6.38 -7.47 2.79
C ALA A 37 -5.59 -7.29 4.10
N GLY A 38 -6.00 -7.90 5.21
CA GLY A 38 -5.39 -7.67 6.52
C GLY A 38 -3.96 -8.21 6.62
N TYR A 39 -3.75 -9.46 6.21
CA TYR A 39 -2.41 -10.05 6.15
C TYR A 39 -1.42 -9.27 5.27
N PRO A 40 -1.73 -8.93 4.01
CA PRO A 40 -0.82 -8.14 3.20
C PRO A 40 -0.59 -6.74 3.75
N HIS A 41 -1.58 -6.08 4.36
CA HIS A 41 -1.40 -4.77 5.02
C HIS A 41 -0.29 -4.82 6.06
N GLU A 42 -0.38 -5.79 6.97
CA GLU A 42 0.60 -5.96 8.05
C GLU A 42 1.98 -6.40 7.54
N ILE A 43 2.03 -7.21 6.48
CA ILE A 43 3.30 -7.56 5.82
C ILE A 43 3.93 -6.33 5.15
N LEU A 44 3.15 -5.45 4.53
CA LEU A 44 3.68 -4.23 3.89
C LEU A 44 4.25 -3.26 4.94
N HIS A 45 3.63 -3.16 6.12
CA HIS A 45 4.23 -2.47 7.27
C HIS A 45 5.60 -3.05 7.60
N ALA A 46 5.71 -4.38 7.77
CA ALA A 46 6.99 -5.04 8.04
C ALA A 46 8.06 -4.77 6.96
N LEU A 47 7.63 -4.62 5.70
CA LEU A 47 8.47 -4.28 4.55
C LEU A 47 8.78 -2.78 4.43
N GLY A 48 8.28 -1.94 5.33
CA GLY A 48 8.63 -0.52 5.43
C GLY A 48 7.68 0.44 4.74
N ILE A 49 6.47 0.00 4.38
CA ILE A 49 5.43 0.87 3.83
C ILE A 49 4.51 1.31 4.97
N ASP A 50 4.42 2.62 5.20
CA ASP A 50 3.49 3.22 6.16
C ASP A 50 2.15 3.56 5.47
N HIS A 51 1.15 4.01 6.23
CA HIS A 51 -0.16 4.29 5.69
C HIS A 51 -0.15 5.38 4.62
N THR A 52 -0.94 5.18 3.57
CA THR A 52 -1.01 6.09 2.42
C THR A 52 -1.54 7.47 2.82
N HIS A 53 -2.52 7.54 3.73
CA HIS A 53 -3.02 8.81 4.30
C HIS A 53 -2.04 9.52 5.23
N LYS A 54 -0.83 8.99 5.43
CA LYS A 54 0.24 9.67 6.17
C LYS A 54 1.37 10.16 5.26
N ARG A 55 1.32 9.92 3.95
CA ARG A 55 2.34 10.43 3.01
C ARG A 55 2.56 11.94 3.17
N TYR A 56 3.79 12.39 2.94
CA TYR A 56 4.14 13.82 3.07
C TYR A 56 3.33 14.73 2.13
N ASP A 57 2.88 14.19 1.00
CA ASP A 57 2.09 14.86 -0.04
C ASP A 57 0.58 14.61 0.09
N ARG A 58 0.10 13.93 1.15
CA ARG A 58 -1.32 13.59 1.29
C ARG A 58 -2.25 14.81 1.21
N ASP A 59 -1.77 15.98 1.66
CA ASP A 59 -2.63 17.16 1.80
C ASP A 59 -2.94 17.78 0.43
N ASP A 60 -2.34 17.27 -0.66
CA ASP A 60 -2.77 17.57 -2.03
C ASP A 60 -4.04 16.80 -2.41
N TYR A 61 -4.32 15.67 -1.73
CA TYR A 61 -5.39 14.72 -2.03
C TYR A 61 -6.49 14.67 -0.96
N LEU A 62 -6.15 14.96 0.29
CA LEU A 62 -7.03 14.81 1.46
C LEU A 62 -7.26 16.11 2.20
N ASN A 63 -8.43 16.21 2.83
CA ASN A 63 -8.73 17.15 3.90
C ASN A 63 -8.69 16.41 5.24
N TYR A 64 -7.86 16.87 6.18
CA TYR A 64 -7.80 16.35 7.54
C TYR A 64 -8.25 17.41 8.56
N TYR A 65 -9.30 17.11 9.32
CA TYR A 65 -9.90 18.03 10.31
C TYR A 65 -9.43 17.69 11.73
N ALA A 66 -8.22 18.12 12.07
CA ALA A 66 -7.58 17.82 13.36
C ALA A 66 -8.38 18.26 14.60
N ASN A 67 -9.24 19.28 14.47
CA ASN A 67 -10.12 19.76 15.55
C ASN A 67 -11.28 18.81 15.86
N ARG A 68 -11.61 17.90 14.93
CA ARG A 68 -12.67 16.89 15.06
C ARG A 68 -12.12 15.50 15.40
N THR A 69 -10.79 15.36 15.47
CA THR A 69 -10.12 14.14 15.93
C THR A 69 -9.89 14.22 17.44
N GLN A 70 -10.27 13.17 18.18
CA GLN A 70 -9.96 13.11 19.61
C GLN A 70 -8.45 13.14 19.84
N PRO A 71 -7.95 13.81 20.89
CA PRO A 71 -6.52 13.98 21.14
C PRO A 71 -5.70 12.68 21.08
N GLU A 72 -6.23 11.58 21.62
CA GLU A 72 -5.60 10.26 21.66
C GLU A 72 -5.46 9.58 20.29
N TRP A 73 -6.23 10.00 19.29
CA TRP A 73 -6.19 9.43 17.93
C TRP A 73 -5.37 10.28 16.95
N LYS A 74 -4.93 11.49 17.33
CA LYS A 74 -4.24 12.41 16.41
C LYS A 74 -2.96 11.84 15.81
N GLU A 75 -2.24 11.03 16.58
CA GLU A 75 -1.00 10.38 16.13
C GLU A 75 -1.24 9.44 14.93
N GLN A 76 -2.41 8.78 14.84
CA GLN A 76 -2.78 7.92 13.72
C GLN A 76 -2.94 8.68 12.39
N PHE A 77 -3.13 10.00 12.48
CA PHE A 77 -3.27 10.90 11.33
C PHE A 77 -2.08 11.85 11.21
N GLU A 78 -1.00 11.64 11.98
CA GLU A 78 0.18 12.48 11.86
C GLU A 78 0.83 12.27 10.49
N LYS A 79 1.08 13.38 9.79
CA LYS A 79 1.70 13.36 8.46
C LYS A 79 3.18 13.05 8.60
N LEU A 80 3.66 12.12 7.79
CA LEU A 80 5.08 11.87 7.64
C LEU A 80 5.75 13.05 6.91
N THR A 81 7.02 13.25 7.23
CA THR A 81 7.90 14.20 6.56
C THR A 81 8.57 13.56 5.34
N THR A 82 9.23 14.36 4.52
CA THR A 82 10.06 13.86 3.41
C THR A 82 11.27 13.02 3.84
N ASN A 83 11.59 12.98 5.14
CA ASN A 83 12.69 12.17 5.68
C ASN A 83 12.26 10.72 5.98
N ASN A 84 11.00 10.51 6.37
CA ASN A 84 10.43 9.20 6.72
C ASN A 84 9.34 8.75 5.74
N SER A 85 9.03 9.54 4.71
CA SER A 85 8.16 9.15 3.61
C SER A 85 8.79 9.49 2.26
N LYS A 86 8.83 8.51 1.36
CA LYS A 86 9.26 8.65 -0.03
C LYS A 86 8.21 7.99 -0.93
N THR A 87 7.78 8.69 -1.97
CA THR A 87 6.80 8.16 -2.93
C THR A 87 7.46 7.36 -4.03
N TYR A 88 8.77 7.55 -4.25
CA TYR A 88 9.51 7.01 -5.40
C TYR A 88 8.81 7.32 -6.74
N GLY A 89 8.08 8.42 -6.84
CA GLY A 89 7.29 8.79 -8.02
C GLY A 89 6.06 7.90 -8.26
N VAL A 90 5.59 7.17 -7.25
CA VAL A 90 4.32 6.43 -7.30
C VAL A 90 3.17 7.41 -7.00
N PRO A 91 2.14 7.49 -7.86
CA PRO A 91 0.97 8.34 -7.62
C PRO A 91 0.26 8.02 -6.30
N TYR A 92 -0.56 8.96 -5.82
CA TYR A 92 -1.43 8.71 -4.68
C TYR A 92 -2.57 7.77 -5.08
N ASP A 93 -2.78 6.70 -4.31
CA ASP A 93 -3.79 5.69 -4.60
C ASP A 93 -4.75 5.55 -3.42
N PHE A 94 -5.99 6.01 -3.60
CA PHE A 94 -7.06 5.90 -2.62
C PHE A 94 -7.45 4.45 -2.34
N ASN A 95 -7.17 3.54 -3.28
CA ASN A 95 -7.45 2.11 -3.18
C ASN A 95 -6.21 1.29 -2.73
N SER A 96 -5.14 1.95 -2.28
CA SER A 96 -4.03 1.26 -1.60
C SER A 96 -4.55 0.47 -0.42
N VAL A 97 -4.04 -0.75 -0.23
CA VAL A 97 -4.37 -1.55 0.95
C VAL A 97 -3.87 -0.88 2.24
N MET A 98 -2.93 0.06 2.12
CA MET A 98 -2.36 0.86 3.20
C MET A 98 -3.16 2.15 3.47
N HIS A 99 -4.29 2.38 2.80
CA HIS A 99 -5.10 3.58 3.00
C HIS A 99 -6.21 3.35 4.04
N TYR A 100 -6.39 4.28 4.98
CA TYR A 100 -7.56 4.29 5.85
C TYR A 100 -8.84 4.62 5.09
N GLN A 101 -9.97 4.12 5.57
CA GLN A 101 -11.26 4.51 5.03
C GLN A 101 -11.54 6.00 5.22
N SER A 102 -12.44 6.54 4.40
CA SER A 102 -13.02 7.86 4.66
C SER A 102 -13.71 7.91 6.02
N GLN A 103 -13.49 9.02 6.71
CA GLN A 103 -14.10 9.29 7.99
C GLN A 103 -14.76 10.66 7.91
N ASN A 104 -16.09 10.67 7.75
CA ASN A 104 -16.86 11.90 7.55
C ASN A 104 -16.54 12.94 8.63
N GLY A 105 -16.05 14.10 8.18
CA GLY A 105 -15.65 15.20 9.03
C GLY A 105 -14.33 15.00 9.78
N ILE A 106 -13.54 13.95 9.52
CA ILE A 106 -12.22 13.72 10.09
C ILE A 106 -11.17 13.63 8.98
N LEU A 107 -11.35 12.71 8.03
CA LEU A 107 -10.45 12.45 6.92
C LEU A 107 -11.27 12.22 5.65
N GLU A 108 -11.19 13.16 4.71
CA GLU A 108 -12.02 13.17 3.51
C GLU A 108 -11.14 13.33 2.26
N ALA A 109 -11.51 12.68 1.17
CA ALA A 109 -10.92 12.97 -0.13
C ALA A 109 -11.33 14.39 -0.56
N LYS A 110 -10.40 15.12 -1.18
CA LYS A 110 -10.73 16.44 -1.76
C LYS A 110 -11.61 16.34 -2.99
N ASP A 111 -11.40 15.30 -3.78
CA ASP A 111 -12.25 14.96 -4.92
C ASP A 111 -13.29 13.94 -4.45
N GLU A 112 -14.55 14.33 -4.55
CA GLU A 112 -15.72 13.56 -4.10
C GLU A 112 -15.81 12.20 -4.79
N LEU A 113 -15.27 12.05 -6.01
CA LEU A 113 -15.25 10.78 -6.73
C LEU A 113 -14.50 9.68 -5.96
N TYR A 114 -13.55 10.06 -5.10
CA TYR A 114 -12.75 9.12 -4.33
C TYR A 114 -13.22 8.96 -2.88
N HIS A 115 -14.22 9.73 -2.43
CA HIS A 115 -14.65 9.73 -1.03
C HIS A 115 -15.12 8.34 -0.56
N ASP A 116 -15.93 7.68 -1.38
CA ASP A 116 -16.47 6.34 -1.07
C ASP A 116 -15.52 5.20 -1.46
N ALA A 117 -14.53 5.46 -2.33
CA ALA A 117 -13.54 4.48 -2.77
C ALA A 117 -12.31 4.39 -1.85
N MET A 118 -12.16 5.36 -0.94
CA MET A 118 -10.99 5.48 -0.09
C MET A 118 -10.94 4.34 0.93
N GLY A 119 -9.83 3.59 0.94
CA GLY A 119 -9.58 2.52 1.91
C GLY A 119 -10.54 1.32 1.82
N THR A 120 -11.24 1.14 0.68
CA THR A 120 -12.20 0.03 0.48
C THR A 120 -11.59 -1.18 -0.23
N ASN A 121 -10.27 -1.25 -0.36
CA ASN A 121 -9.60 -2.40 -0.95
C ASN A 121 -9.49 -3.55 0.05
N TYR A 122 -10.48 -4.45 0.00
CA TYR A 122 -10.52 -5.65 0.85
C TYR A 122 -9.93 -6.90 0.20
N ILE A 123 -9.49 -6.81 -1.06
CA ILE A 123 -9.11 -7.97 -1.90
C ILE A 123 -7.62 -8.25 -1.77
N GLY A 124 -6.79 -7.21 -1.62
CA GLY A 124 -5.36 -7.40 -1.42
C GLY A 124 -4.51 -6.20 -1.82
N ILE A 125 -3.26 -6.46 -2.17
CA ILE A 125 -2.25 -5.45 -2.48
C ILE A 125 -2.62 -4.69 -3.77
N ALA A 126 -2.67 -3.37 -3.72
CA ALA A 126 -2.93 -2.56 -4.90
C ALA A 126 -1.72 -2.55 -5.85
N HIS A 127 -1.96 -2.23 -7.12
CA HIS A 127 -0.88 -2.07 -8.11
C HIS A 127 0.16 -1.02 -7.70
N SER A 128 -0.31 0.07 -7.08
CA SER A 128 0.54 1.13 -6.54
C SER A 128 1.42 0.64 -5.37
N ASP A 129 0.88 -0.20 -4.48
CA ASP A 129 1.61 -0.80 -3.37
C ASP A 129 2.73 -1.70 -3.89
N PHE A 130 2.45 -2.54 -4.89
CA PHE A 130 3.46 -3.37 -5.57
C PHE A 130 4.54 -2.53 -6.24
N LEU A 131 4.16 -1.47 -6.95
CA LEU A 131 5.10 -0.58 -7.61
C LEU A 131 5.98 0.15 -6.58
N LEU A 132 5.39 0.64 -5.48
CA LEU A 132 6.11 1.30 -4.40
C LEU A 132 7.14 0.35 -3.77
N LEU A 133 6.74 -0.88 -3.46
CA LEU A 133 7.62 -1.90 -2.91
C LEU A 133 8.79 -2.24 -3.86
N ASN A 134 8.49 -2.41 -5.16
CA ASN A 134 9.51 -2.69 -6.18
C ASN A 134 10.53 -1.54 -6.30
N ARG A 135 10.08 -0.29 -6.20
CA ARG A 135 10.97 0.88 -6.25
C ARG A 135 11.76 1.06 -4.96
N LEU A 136 11.13 0.84 -3.79
CA LEU A 136 11.79 0.88 -2.48
C LEU A 136 12.97 -0.10 -2.41
N TYR A 137 12.76 -1.35 -2.84
CA TYR A 137 13.78 -2.39 -2.82
C TYR A 137 14.59 -2.50 -4.12
N LYS A 138 14.41 -1.57 -5.05
CA LYS A 138 15.10 -1.54 -6.36
C LYS A 138 15.04 -2.87 -7.12
N CYS A 139 13.90 -3.54 -7.08
CA CYS A 139 13.73 -4.85 -7.72
C CYS A 139 13.91 -4.77 -9.25
N GLN A 140 13.60 -3.61 -9.84
CA GLN A 140 13.71 -3.34 -11.27
C GLN A 140 15.15 -3.34 -11.79
N ASP A 141 16.15 -3.13 -10.93
CA ASP A 141 17.57 -3.14 -11.31
C ASP A 141 17.96 -4.50 -11.94
N ARG A 142 17.25 -5.58 -11.59
CA ARG A 142 17.43 -6.91 -12.21
C ARG A 142 17.08 -6.93 -13.71
N CYS A 143 16.23 -6.01 -14.15
CA CYS A 143 15.74 -5.90 -15.52
C CYS A 143 16.29 -4.66 -16.25
N GLU A 144 17.42 -4.10 -15.81
CA GLU A 144 18.03 -2.89 -16.39
C GLU A 144 18.25 -2.99 -17.91
N ASN A 145 18.62 -4.18 -18.40
CA ASN A 145 18.84 -4.45 -19.84
C ASN A 145 17.58 -4.93 -20.58
N SER A 146 16.40 -4.89 -19.94
CA SER A 146 15.17 -5.29 -20.58
C SER A 146 14.74 -4.27 -21.63
N THR A 147 14.29 -4.76 -22.79
CA THR A 147 13.63 -3.95 -23.81
C THR A 147 12.11 -3.93 -23.68
N THR A 148 11.57 -4.52 -22.62
CA THR A 148 10.13 -4.60 -22.36
C THR A 148 9.56 -3.22 -22.09
N VAL A 149 8.51 -2.85 -22.82
CA VAL A 149 7.77 -1.60 -22.63
C VAL A 149 6.37 -1.92 -22.14
N CYS A 150 6.05 -1.51 -20.92
CA CYS A 150 4.73 -1.69 -20.33
C CYS A 150 3.82 -0.51 -20.68
N GLN A 151 2.57 -0.82 -21.01
CA GLN A 151 1.53 0.16 -21.32
C GLN A 151 0.62 0.40 -20.12
N ASN A 152 -0.24 1.42 -20.22
CA ASN A 152 -1.35 1.64 -19.29
C ASN A 152 -0.97 1.67 -17.80
N GLY A 153 0.22 2.16 -17.47
CA GLY A 153 0.71 2.24 -16.08
C GLY A 153 1.27 0.93 -15.51
N GLY A 154 1.43 -0.12 -16.32
CA GLY A 154 2.17 -1.31 -15.95
C GLY A 154 3.66 -1.05 -15.74
N PHE A 155 4.34 -1.99 -15.07
CA PHE A 155 5.80 -1.95 -14.88
C PHE A 155 6.39 -3.35 -15.08
N VAL A 156 7.67 -3.43 -15.46
CA VAL A 156 8.30 -4.70 -15.85
C VAL A 156 8.28 -5.67 -14.67
N ASN A 157 7.95 -6.93 -14.92
CA ASN A 157 7.97 -7.94 -13.88
C ASN A 157 9.43 -8.27 -13.51
N SER A 158 9.87 -7.87 -12.30
CA SER A 158 11.22 -8.13 -11.80
C SER A 158 11.58 -9.63 -11.71
N ARG A 159 10.60 -10.53 -11.74
CA ARG A 159 10.81 -11.99 -11.77
C ARG A 159 10.97 -12.52 -13.19
N ASN A 160 10.41 -11.81 -14.17
CA ASN A 160 10.40 -12.18 -15.58
C ASN A 160 10.47 -10.91 -16.44
N CYS A 161 11.68 -10.51 -16.82
CA CYS A 161 11.93 -9.23 -17.47
C CYS A 161 11.30 -9.08 -18.87
N THR A 162 10.61 -10.09 -19.40
CA THR A 162 9.95 -10.07 -20.72
C THR A 162 8.44 -9.83 -20.65
N GLU A 163 7.90 -9.54 -19.46
CA GLU A 163 6.47 -9.23 -19.27
C GLU A 163 6.29 -8.13 -18.22
N CYS A 164 5.05 -7.66 -18.08
CA CYS A 164 4.66 -6.59 -17.19
C CYS A 164 3.72 -7.07 -16.09
N ILE A 165 3.81 -6.40 -14.94
CA ILE A 165 2.75 -6.40 -13.92
C ILE A 165 1.78 -5.29 -14.30
N CYS A 166 0.50 -5.64 -14.43
CA CYS A 166 -0.53 -4.75 -14.94
C CYS A 166 -1.43 -4.23 -13.82
N PRO A 167 -1.90 -2.97 -13.92
CA PRO A 167 -3.04 -2.54 -13.10
C PRO A 167 -4.26 -3.42 -13.40
N MET A 168 -5.14 -3.55 -12.42
CA MET A 168 -6.29 -4.47 -12.46
C MET A 168 -7.18 -4.34 -13.72
N ALA A 169 -7.26 -3.16 -14.32
CA ALA A 169 -8.07 -2.88 -15.50
C ALA A 169 -7.39 -3.23 -16.84
N PHE A 170 -6.20 -3.84 -16.82
CA PHE A 170 -5.43 -4.16 -18.03
C PHE A 170 -4.82 -5.56 -17.97
N GLY A 171 -4.60 -6.16 -19.13
CA GLY A 171 -3.99 -7.47 -19.29
C GLY A 171 -3.11 -7.57 -20.54
N GLY A 172 -2.68 -8.78 -20.86
CA GLY A 172 -1.64 -9.01 -21.87
C GLY A 172 -0.23 -8.94 -21.28
N ALA A 173 0.77 -9.41 -22.04
CA ALA A 173 2.15 -9.47 -21.56
C ALA A 173 2.75 -8.09 -21.30
N PHE A 174 2.20 -7.05 -21.93
CA PHE A 174 2.68 -5.67 -21.84
C PHE A 174 1.60 -4.71 -21.31
N CYS A 175 0.52 -5.23 -20.73
CA CYS A 175 -0.64 -4.46 -20.28
C CYS A 175 -1.34 -3.69 -21.41
N GLU A 176 -1.23 -4.19 -22.65
CA GLU A 176 -1.73 -3.57 -23.86
C GLU A 176 -3.21 -3.87 -24.14
N LYS A 177 -3.80 -4.82 -23.41
CA LYS A 177 -5.18 -5.27 -23.60
C LYS A 177 -6.06 -4.76 -22.48
N LEU A 178 -7.33 -4.51 -22.81
CA LEU A 178 -8.37 -4.58 -21.80
C LEU A 178 -8.54 -6.05 -21.40
N PRO A 179 -8.83 -6.34 -20.12
CA PRO A 179 -9.06 -7.70 -19.67
C PRO A 179 -10.25 -8.28 -20.46
N ASP A 180 -10.09 -9.50 -20.97
CA ASP A 180 -11.25 -10.29 -21.37
C ASP A 180 -12.09 -10.51 -20.12
N ASP A 181 -13.42 -10.47 -20.23
CA ASP A 181 -14.38 -10.58 -19.11
C ASP A 181 -14.09 -11.76 -18.17
N SER A 182 -13.47 -12.83 -18.70
CA SER A 182 -13.04 -14.04 -17.98
C SER A 182 -11.74 -13.92 -17.17
N SER A 183 -11.04 -12.79 -17.23
CA SER A 183 -9.73 -12.55 -16.59
C SER A 183 -9.80 -11.53 -15.44
N LEU A 184 -10.96 -10.93 -15.21
CA LEU A 184 -11.17 -10.01 -14.10
C LEU A 184 -11.36 -10.77 -12.77
N PRO A 185 -10.70 -10.34 -11.67
CA PRO A 185 -10.85 -10.97 -10.35
C PRO A 185 -12.29 -11.05 -9.85
N TRP A 186 -13.17 -10.14 -10.31
CA TRP A 186 -14.57 -10.06 -9.92
C TRP A 186 -15.46 -11.18 -10.50
N TYR A 187 -14.97 -11.97 -11.46
CA TYR A 187 -15.74 -13.06 -12.08
C TYR A 187 -15.87 -14.30 -11.16
N TYR A 188 -15.16 -14.32 -10.03
CA TYR A 188 -15.18 -15.42 -9.06
C TYR A 188 -15.86 -15.08 -7.72
N ILE A 189 -16.63 -13.98 -7.65
CA ILE A 189 -17.43 -13.58 -6.48
C ILE A 189 -18.91 -13.83 -6.75
#